data_AF-A0A8J7N9Q2-F1
#
_entry.id   AF-A0A8J7N9Q2-F1
#
_cell.length_a   1.000
_cell.length_b   1.000
_cell.length_c   1.000
_cell.angle_alpha   90.00
_cell.angle_beta   90.00
_cell.angle_gamma   90.00
#
_symmetry.space_group_name_H-M   'P 1'
#
loop_
_entity.id
_entity.type
_entity.pdbx_description
1 polymer ?
#
loop_
_entity_poly.entity_id
_entity_poly.type
_entity_poly.pdbx_seq_one_letter_code
_entity_poly.pdbx_strand_id
1 'polypeptide(L)'
;MACARAITDILRREGDIADVIAEPMRAVPLIPPPGFWAEIRRACDETGTLLIFDEIPTGLGKTGRLFASDHENVVPDITVLGKVLGGAVLPIAALLARADLDVAQPWS
;
A
#
# COMPACT_ATOMS: atom_id res chain seq x y z
N MET A 1 11.90 -1.00 -13.13
CA MET A 1 11.38 -2.37 -13.38
C MET A 1 12.19 -3.49 -12.73
N ALA A 2 13.52 -3.42 -12.61
CA ALA A 2 14.30 -4.51 -12.00
C ALA A 2 13.86 -4.89 -10.56
N CYS A 3 13.59 -3.91 -9.70
CA CYS A 3 13.13 -4.19 -8.34
C CYS A 3 11.71 -4.80 -8.28
N ALA A 4 10.78 -4.37 -9.16
CA ALA A 4 9.44 -4.96 -9.23
C ALA A 4 9.51 -6.46 -9.60
N ARG A 5 10.37 -6.81 -10.57
CA ARG A 5 10.62 -8.20 -10.95
C ARG A 5 11.22 -9.00 -9.81
N ALA A 6 12.22 -8.46 -9.13
CA ALA A 6 12.83 -9.14 -7.99
C ALA A 6 11.81 -9.42 -6.87
N ILE A 7 10.95 -8.46 -6.54
CA ILE A 7 9.86 -8.64 -5.57
C ILE A 7 8.90 -9.73 -6.06
N THR A 8 8.45 -9.64 -7.30
CA THR A 8 7.54 -10.62 -7.91
C THR A 8 8.12 -12.04 -7.91
N ASP A 9 9.42 -12.18 -8.21
CA ASP A 9 10.11 -13.48 -8.18
C ASP A 9 10.20 -14.05 -6.77
N ILE A 10 10.42 -13.20 -5.76
CA ILE A 10 10.40 -13.61 -4.35
C ILE A 10 9.00 -14.08 -3.96
N LEU A 11 7.96 -13.30 -4.26
CA LEU A 11 6.56 -13.65 -3.95
C LEU A 11 6.13 -15.00 -4.54
N ARG A 12 6.60 -15.32 -5.75
CA ARG A 12 6.27 -16.59 -6.42
C ARG A 12 7.08 -17.79 -5.93
N ARG A 13 8.28 -17.55 -5.37
CA ARG A 13 9.18 -18.59 -4.89
C ARG A 13 8.88 -18.97 -3.45
N GLU A 14 8.63 -17.96 -2.63
CA GLU A 14 8.31 -18.12 -1.21
C GLU A 14 6.80 -18.31 -1.07
N GLY A 15 6.37 -19.40 -0.43
CA GLY A 15 4.95 -19.78 -0.35
C GLY A 15 4.22 -19.26 0.89
N ASP A 16 4.89 -18.50 1.75
CA ASP A 16 4.44 -18.13 3.10
C ASP A 16 4.54 -16.63 3.39
N ILE A 17 4.61 -15.79 2.35
CA ILE A 17 4.64 -14.33 2.50
C ILE A 17 3.23 -13.79 2.71
N ALA A 18 3.01 -13.21 3.89
CA ALA A 18 1.73 -12.61 4.28
C ALA A 18 1.41 -11.31 3.52
N ASP A 19 2.38 -10.38 3.45
CA ASP A 19 2.14 -9.05 2.89
C ASP A 19 3.38 -8.39 2.26
N VAL A 20 3.12 -7.45 1.37
CA VAL A 20 4.07 -6.44 0.88
C VAL A 20 3.60 -5.08 1.38
N ILE A 21 4.41 -4.43 2.21
CA ILE A 21 4.16 -3.08 2.72
C ILE A 21 5.17 -2.07 2.19
N ALA A 22 4.65 -0.96 1.64
CA ALA A 22 5.50 0.12 1.12
C ALA A 22 4.76 1.46 0.98
N GLU A 23 5.52 2.55 0.92
CA GLU A 23 4.99 3.83 0.44
C GLU A 23 4.82 3.78 -1.09
N PRO A 24 3.63 4.09 -1.67
CA PRO A 24 3.42 4.08 -3.13
C PRO A 24 4.31 5.07 -3.87
N MET A 25 4.59 6.18 -3.20
CA MET A 25 5.56 7.18 -3.56
C MET A 25 6.38 7.44 -2.31
N ARG A 26 7.70 7.32 -2.39
CA ARG A 26 8.54 7.54 -1.20
C ARG A 26 8.45 9.01 -0.76
N ALA A 27 8.58 9.26 0.55
CA ALA A 27 8.71 10.62 1.09
C ALA A 27 10.04 11.31 0.68
N VAL A 28 11.02 10.54 0.21
CA VAL A 28 12.17 11.02 -0.56
C VAL A 28 11.78 11.07 -2.05
N PRO A 29 12.30 11.98 -2.90
CA PRO A 29 11.83 12.19 -4.28
C PRO A 29 12.25 11.06 -5.24
N LEU A 30 11.88 9.83 -4.89
CA LEU A 30 12.03 8.62 -5.68
C LEU A 30 10.63 8.17 -6.10
N ILE A 31 10.34 8.40 -7.37
CA ILE A 31 9.10 7.99 -8.01
C ILE A 31 9.31 6.60 -8.61
N PRO A 32 8.52 5.57 -8.23
CA PRO A 32 8.56 4.30 -8.92
C PRO A 32 8.27 4.49 -10.42
N PRO A 33 8.96 3.77 -11.31
CA PRO A 33 8.68 3.88 -12.74
C PRO A 33 7.26 3.38 -13.04
N PRO A 34 6.62 3.87 -14.12
CA PRO A 34 5.28 3.43 -14.51
C PRO A 34 5.15 1.91 -14.59
N GLY A 35 4.05 1.38 -14.06
CA GLY A 35 3.76 -0.07 -14.04
C GLY A 35 4.47 -0.85 -12.93
N PHE A 36 5.31 -0.21 -12.11
CA PHE A 36 5.98 -0.85 -10.97
C PHE A 36 4.97 -1.51 -10.02
N TRP A 37 3.95 -0.75 -9.60
CA TRP A 37 2.95 -1.25 -8.66
C TRP A 37 1.93 -2.18 -9.32
N ALA A 38 1.62 -1.99 -10.60
CA ALA A 38 0.75 -2.91 -11.33
C ALA A 38 1.37 -4.33 -11.41
N GLU A 39 2.69 -4.41 -11.61
CA GLU A 39 3.41 -5.68 -11.61
C GLU A 39 3.33 -6.38 -10.24
N ILE A 40 3.61 -5.65 -9.16
CA ILE A 40 3.57 -6.18 -7.78
C ILE A 40 2.15 -6.56 -7.37
N ARG A 41 1.14 -5.72 -7.67
CA ARG A 41 -0.27 -6.03 -7.40
C ARG A 41 -0.69 -7.35 -8.02
N ARG A 42 -0.35 -7.57 -9.29
CA ARG A 42 -0.65 -8.83 -9.98
C ARG A 42 0.04 -10.01 -9.31
N ALA A 43 1.28 -9.85 -8.87
CA ALA A 43 2.00 -10.90 -8.15
C ALA A 43 1.33 -11.22 -6.80
N CYS A 44 0.95 -10.20 -6.03
CA CYS A 44 0.20 -10.35 -4.79
C CYS A 44 -1.13 -11.09 -5.01
N ASP A 45 -1.86 -10.78 -6.08
CA ASP A 45 -3.10 -11.48 -6.44
C ASP A 45 -2.87 -12.96 -6.79
N GLU A 46 -1.77 -13.27 -7.49
CA GLU A 46 -1.39 -14.64 -7.85
C GLU A 46 -0.99 -15.49 -6.63
N THR A 47 -0.37 -14.89 -5.62
CA THR A 47 0.22 -15.60 -4.47
C THR A 47 -0.66 -15.57 -3.23
N GLY A 48 -1.73 -14.76 -3.24
CA GLY A 48 -2.56 -14.53 -2.05
C GLY A 48 -1.90 -13.62 -1.01
N THR A 49 -0.77 -12.98 -1.36
CA THR A 49 -0.07 -12.01 -0.51
C THR A 49 -0.87 -10.69 -0.50
N LEU A 50 -0.99 -10.05 0.66
CA LEU A 50 -1.65 -8.75 0.77
C LEU A 50 -0.73 -7.62 0.28
N LEU A 51 -1.29 -6.61 -0.38
CA LEU A 51 -0.60 -5.36 -0.69
C LEU A 51 -1.05 -4.27 0.27
N ILE A 52 -0.10 -3.66 0.97
CA ILE A 52 -0.34 -2.59 1.93
C ILE A 52 0.39 -1.33 1.48
N PHE A 53 -0.35 -0.23 1.38
CA PHE A 53 0.23 1.08 1.08
C PHE A 53 0.26 1.99 2.29
N ASP A 54 1.48 2.43 2.64
CA ASP A 54 1.71 3.50 3.59
C ASP A 54 1.54 4.85 2.87
N GLU A 55 0.35 5.43 3.02
CA GLU A 55 -0.01 6.74 2.49
C GLU A 55 0.11 7.82 3.58
N ILE A 56 0.72 7.53 4.73
CA ILE A 56 0.92 8.52 5.80
C ILE A 56 1.67 9.76 5.25
N PRO A 57 2.79 9.67 4.51
CA PRO A 57 3.49 10.86 4.01
C PRO A 57 2.91 11.47 2.74
N THR A 58 2.27 10.67 1.88
CA THR A 58 1.98 11.03 0.49
C THR A 58 0.49 11.03 0.11
N GLY A 59 -0.37 10.53 1.01
CA GLY A 59 -1.81 10.53 0.83
C GLY A 59 -2.46 11.87 1.17
N LEU A 60 -3.80 11.84 1.19
CA LEU A 60 -4.68 12.95 1.56
C LEU A 60 -4.39 14.23 0.76
N GLY A 61 -4.22 14.11 -0.55
CA GLY A 61 -4.09 15.26 -1.45
C GLY A 61 -2.66 15.76 -1.67
N LYS A 62 -1.65 15.23 -0.96
CA LYS A 62 -0.26 15.73 -1.04
C LYS A 62 0.32 15.70 -2.45
N THR A 63 -0.08 14.74 -3.27
CA THR A 63 0.37 14.54 -4.65
C THR A 63 -0.63 15.02 -5.71
N GLY A 64 -1.70 15.72 -5.31
CA GLY A 64 -2.78 16.17 -6.21
C GLY A 64 -3.89 15.16 -6.46
N ARG A 65 -3.79 13.94 -5.90
CA ARG A 65 -4.86 12.93 -5.82
C ARG A 65 -5.12 12.58 -4.36
N LEU A 66 -6.24 11.89 -4.08
CA LEU A 66 -6.58 11.50 -2.72
C LEU A 66 -5.50 10.57 -2.15
N PHE A 67 -5.08 9.58 -2.93
CA PHE A 67 -3.97 8.67 -2.60
C PHE A 67 -2.88 8.77 -3.68
N ALA A 68 -1.61 8.62 -3.29
CA ALA A 68 -0.51 8.56 -4.25
C ALA A 68 -0.61 7.35 -5.18
N SER A 69 -1.15 6.24 -4.68
CA SER A 69 -1.46 5.03 -5.44
C SER A 69 -2.46 5.24 -6.59
N ASP A 70 -3.34 6.25 -6.51
CA ASP A 70 -4.29 6.59 -7.57
C ASP A 70 -3.60 7.01 -8.89
N HIS A 71 -2.33 7.46 -8.83
CA HIS A 71 -1.56 7.81 -10.04
C HIS A 71 -1.24 6.59 -10.91
N GLU A 72 -1.17 5.39 -10.32
CA GLU A 72 -0.90 4.12 -11.02
C GLU A 72 -2.16 3.25 -11.17
N ASN A 73 -3.33 3.72 -10.70
CA ASN A 73 -4.59 2.96 -10.66
C ASN A 73 -4.46 1.59 -9.96
N VAL A 74 -3.69 1.52 -8.87
CA VAL A 74 -3.52 0.32 -8.06
C VAL A 74 -4.26 0.49 -6.75
N VAL A 75 -5.19 -0.41 -6.46
CA VAL A 75 -5.91 -0.46 -5.18
C VAL A 75 -5.21 -1.48 -4.27
N PRO A 76 -4.66 -1.06 -3.11
CA PRO A 76 -4.09 -1.98 -2.13
C PRO A 76 -5.20 -2.69 -1.34
N ASP A 77 -4.84 -3.76 -0.64
CA ASP A 77 -5.74 -4.44 0.29
C ASP A 77 -5.92 -3.64 1.59
N ILE A 78 -4.87 -2.92 1.99
CA ILE A 78 -4.85 -2.06 3.17
C ILE A 78 -4.14 -0.74 2.83
N THR A 79 -4.72 0.38 3.27
CA THR A 79 -4.09 1.71 3.23
C THR A 79 -3.91 2.25 4.65
N VAL A 80 -2.70 2.67 4.98
CA VAL A 80 -2.35 3.26 6.29
C VAL A 80 -2.34 4.78 6.18
N LEU A 81 -3.06 5.46 7.09
CA LEU A 81 -3.18 6.91 7.15
C LEU A 81 -2.80 7.47 8.52
N GLY A 82 -2.33 8.72 8.50
CA GLY A 82 -1.95 9.49 9.67
C GLY A 82 -1.55 10.90 9.23
N LYS A 83 -0.57 11.52 9.92
CA LYS A 83 -0.02 12.86 9.59
C LYS A 83 -1.13 13.89 9.27
N VAL A 84 -1.37 14.14 7.98
CA VAL A 84 -2.36 15.11 7.47
C VAL A 84 -3.78 14.76 7.91
N LEU A 85 -4.06 13.48 8.20
CA LEU A 85 -5.37 13.03 8.72
C LEU A 85 -5.80 13.82 9.96
N GLY A 86 -4.86 14.06 10.87
CA GLY A 86 -5.10 14.86 12.07
C GLY A 86 -4.94 16.36 11.87
N GLY A 87 -4.61 16.81 10.66
CA GLY A 87 -4.32 18.22 10.35
C GLY A 87 -3.16 18.81 11.16
N ALA A 88 -2.28 17.98 11.71
CA ALA A 88 -1.30 18.37 12.75
C ALA A 88 -1.91 18.94 14.04
N VAL A 89 -3.22 18.80 14.25
CA VAL A 89 -3.96 19.27 15.43
C VAL A 89 -4.32 18.12 16.37
N LEU A 90 -4.75 16.99 15.80
CA LEU A 90 -5.19 15.81 16.55
C LEU A 90 -4.25 14.62 16.28
N PRO A 91 -3.72 13.93 17.31
CA PRO A 91 -3.02 12.68 17.11
C PRO A 91 -4.03 11.58 16.73
N ILE A 92 -4.12 11.29 15.44
CA ILE A 92 -5.00 10.26 14.89
C ILE A 92 -4.29 9.51 13.75
N ALA A 93 -4.54 8.21 13.71
CA ALA A 93 -4.16 7.32 12.62
C ALA A 93 -5.38 6.48 12.23
N ALA A 94 -5.41 6.00 11.00
CA ALA A 94 -6.46 5.14 10.50
C ALA A 94 -5.89 4.08 9.57
N LEU A 95 -6.59 2.96 9.49
CA LEU A 95 -6.32 1.88 8.57
C LEU A 95 -7.60 1.62 7.78
N LEU A 96 -7.50 1.70 6.46
CA LEU A 96 -8.58 1.35 5.55
C LEU A 96 -8.26 -0.02 5.00
N ALA A 97 -9.11 -1.01 5.26
CA ALA A 97 -8.93 -2.37 4.76
C ALA A 97 -10.13 -2.79 3.93
N ARG A 98 -9.93 -3.77 3.04
CA ARG A 98 -11.05 -4.49 2.44
C ARG A 98 -11.92 -5.10 3.54
N ALA A 99 -13.22 -5.15 3.31
CA ALA A 99 -14.19 -5.60 4.31
C ALA A 99 -13.99 -7.06 4.76
N ASP A 100 -13.47 -7.93 3.88
CA ASP A 100 -13.17 -9.33 4.19
C ASP A 100 -11.99 -9.50 5.17
N LEU A 101 -11.19 -8.45 5.38
CA LEU A 101 -10.08 -8.45 6.34
C LEU A 101 -10.51 -8.01 7.75
N ASP A 102 -11.75 -7.54 7.93
CA ASP A 102 -12.32 -7.25 9.24
C ASP A 102 -12.76 -8.53 9.94
N VAL A 103 -11.76 -9.28 10.43
CA VAL A 103 -11.94 -10.56 11.13
C VAL A 103 -11.80 -10.42 12.64
N ALA A 104 -11.56 -9.20 13.12
CA ALA A 104 -11.49 -8.91 14.55
C ALA A 104 -12.85 -9.21 15.17
N GLN A 105 -12.88 -10.11 16.15
CA GLN A 105 -14.09 -10.30 16.94
C GLN A 105 -14.39 -9.01 17.71
N PRO A 106 -15.68 -8.73 18.00
CA PRO A 106 -16.02 -7.68 18.95
C PRO A 106 -15.19 -7.89 20.21
N TRP A 107 -14.47 -6.85 20.60
CA TRP A 107 -13.68 -6.83 21.83
C TRP A 107 -14.63 -7.21 22.97
N SER A 108 -14.41 -8.39 23.57
CA SER A 108 -15.19 -8.92 24.70
C SER A 108 -15.16 -8.00 25.90
#